data_AF-A0AAE3W690-F1
#
_entry.id   AF-A0AAE3W690-F1
#
_cell.length_a   1.000
_cell.length_b   1.000
_cell.length_c   1.000
_cell.angle_alpha   90.00
_cell.angle_beta   90.00
_cell.angle_gamma   90.00
#
_symmetry.space_group_name_H-M   'P 1'
#
loop_
_entity.id
_entity.type
_entity.pdbx_description
1 polymer ?
#
loop_
_entity_poly.entity_id
_entity_poly.type
_entity_poly.pdbx_seq_one_letter_code
_entity_poly.pdbx_strand_id
1 'polypeptide(L)'
;MDLLADATLVLAGTLTALIAGLFFSFSFVTNRGLGRLGDIGYLRAMQSINVAIVNPVFLAAFLGPLVLLPLALILRLQDGWSAEGGLLLAACALYVVGGFGVTVGANIPLNNRLDAVDLHSATDAEASSVRRWFEVPWARWHALRTAATTLSVASVLVAALMS
;
A
#
# COMPACT_ATOMS: atom_id res chain seq x y z
N MET A 1 -19.91 24.38 -5.57
CA MET A 1 -19.58 23.08 -4.96
C MET A 1 -20.48 22.03 -5.57
N ASP A 2 -19.92 21.19 -6.44
CA ASP A 2 -20.59 19.97 -6.89
C ASP A 2 -20.44 18.93 -5.77
N LEU A 3 -21.54 18.63 -5.08
CA LEU A 3 -21.58 17.67 -3.97
C LEU A 3 -20.98 16.31 -4.37
N LEU A 4 -21.13 15.91 -5.64
CA LEU A 4 -20.58 14.66 -6.15
C LEU A 4 -19.04 14.70 -6.20
N ALA A 5 -18.46 15.80 -6.70
CA ALA A 5 -17.01 16.00 -6.74
C ALA A 5 -16.40 16.01 -5.33
N ASP A 6 -17.02 16.73 -4.41
CA ASP A 6 -16.58 16.82 -3.01
C ASP A 6 -16.65 15.45 -2.31
N ALA A 7 -17.78 14.75 -2.42
CA ALA A 7 -17.96 13.43 -1.83
C ALA A 7 -16.98 12.39 -2.40
N THR A 8 -16.73 12.44 -3.72
CA THR A 8 -15.76 11.55 -4.38
C THR A 8 -14.36 11.80 -3.86
N LEU A 9 -13.94 13.07 -3.76
CA LEU A 9 -12.61 13.45 -3.27
C LEU A 9 -12.40 13.01 -1.82
N VAL A 10 -13.40 13.23 -0.95
CA VAL A 10 -13.36 12.82 0.46
C VAL A 10 -13.23 11.30 0.57
N LEU A 11 -14.03 10.54 -0.18
CA LEU A 11 -13.96 9.08 -0.15
C LEU A 11 -12.62 8.57 -0.70
N ALA A 12 -12.14 9.13 -1.81
CA ALA A 12 -10.85 8.79 -2.40
C ALA A 12 -9.69 9.04 -1.42
N GLY A 13 -9.66 10.22 -0.81
CA GLY A 13 -8.66 10.60 0.18
C GLY A 13 -8.70 9.71 1.42
N THR A 14 -9.91 9.40 1.91
CA THR A 14 -10.10 8.53 3.08
C THR A 14 -9.55 7.13 2.83
N LEU A 15 -9.92 6.49 1.72
CA LEU A 15 -9.42 5.14 1.42
C LEU A 15 -7.90 5.13 1.18
N THR A 16 -7.38 6.15 0.49
CA THR A 16 -5.93 6.32 0.28
C THR A 16 -5.19 6.46 1.62
N ALA A 17 -5.75 7.22 2.57
CA ALA A 17 -5.19 7.43 3.90
C ALA A 17 -5.24 6.16 4.78
N LEU A 18 -6.30 5.36 4.68
CA LEU A 18 -6.37 4.06 5.37
C LEU A 18 -5.24 3.13 4.89
N ILE A 19 -4.97 3.08 3.59
CA ILE A 19 -3.89 2.26 3.02
C ILE A 19 -2.50 2.82 3.39
N ALA A 20 -2.30 4.13 3.27
CA ALA A 20 -1.05 4.77 3.68
C ALA A 20 -0.77 4.52 5.17
N GLY A 21 -1.79 4.67 6.03
CA GLY A 21 -1.71 4.42 7.46
C GLY A 21 -1.40 2.96 7.81
N LEU A 22 -2.01 2.00 7.09
CA LEU A 22 -1.68 0.58 7.20
C LEU A 22 -0.21 0.33 6.86
N PHE A 23 0.27 0.81 5.71
CA PHE A 23 1.65 0.62 5.28
C PHE A 23 2.65 1.32 6.20
N PHE A 24 2.33 2.52 6.67
CA PHE A 24 3.11 3.25 7.65
C PHE A 24 3.23 2.46 8.95
N SER A 25 2.11 2.02 9.53
CA SER A 25 2.10 1.23 10.76
C SER A 25 2.91 -0.05 10.62
N PHE A 26 2.81 -0.71 9.47
CA PHE A 26 3.57 -1.93 9.20
C PHE A 26 5.09 -1.66 9.12
N SER A 27 5.51 -0.52 8.56
CA SER A 27 6.92 -0.13 8.50
C SER A 27 7.51 0.15 9.90
N PHE A 28 6.76 0.85 10.75
CA PHE A 28 7.30 1.37 12.00
C PHE A 28 7.09 0.44 13.20
N VAL A 29 5.96 -0.26 13.24
CA VAL A 29 5.57 -1.12 14.36
C VAL A 29 5.70 -2.58 13.97
N THR A 30 4.99 -3.03 12.93
CA THR A 30 4.88 -4.47 12.63
C THR A 30 6.20 -5.08 12.21
N ASN A 31 6.89 -4.53 11.22
CA ASN A 31 8.18 -5.04 10.75
C ASN A 31 9.24 -5.02 11.86
N ARG A 32 9.23 -3.98 12.71
CA ARG A 32 10.16 -3.91 13.86
C ARG A 32 9.83 -4.97 14.91
N GLY A 33 8.55 -5.21 15.18
CA GLY A 33 8.11 -6.27 16.09
C GLY A 33 8.46 -7.66 15.55
N LEU A 34 8.12 -7.94 14.30
CA LEU A 34 8.44 -9.20 13.61
C LEU A 34 9.94 -9.44 13.53
N GLY A 35 10.73 -8.41 13.25
CA GLY A 35 12.20 -8.51 13.16
C GLY A 35 12.87 -9.02 14.44
N ARG A 36 12.20 -8.89 15.59
CA ARG A 36 12.68 -9.42 16.89
C ARG A 36 12.45 -10.91 17.08
N LEU A 37 11.65 -11.55 16.21
CA LEU A 37 11.44 -12.98 16.24
C LEU A 37 12.65 -13.72 15.66
N GLY A 38 12.84 -14.97 16.07
CA GLY A 38 13.73 -15.90 15.37
C GLY A 38 13.21 -16.21 13.96
N ASP A 39 14.06 -16.78 13.11
CA ASP A 39 13.82 -16.90 11.67
C ASP A 39 12.52 -17.66 11.34
N ILE A 40 12.30 -18.83 11.95
CA ILE A 40 11.05 -19.60 11.78
C ILE A 40 9.84 -18.79 12.24
N GLY A 41 9.94 -18.09 13.38
CA GLY A 41 8.85 -17.28 13.93
C GLY A 41 8.48 -16.11 13.02
N TYR A 42 9.49 -15.38 12.52
CA TYR A 42 9.31 -14.31 11.54
C TYR A 42 8.59 -14.81 10.29
N LEU A 43 9.10 -15.90 9.70
CA LEU A 43 8.61 -16.41 8.42
C LEU A 43 7.18 -16.96 8.52
N ARG A 44 6.87 -17.70 9.60
CA ARG A 44 5.50 -18.18 9.87
C ARG A 44 4.53 -17.01 10.10
N ALA A 45 4.94 -15.98 10.84
CA ALA A 45 4.12 -14.81 11.03
C ALA A 45 3.83 -14.10 9.69
N MET A 46 4.83 -13.97 8.82
CA MET A 46 4.65 -13.38 7.49
C MET A 46 3.73 -14.22 6.60
N GLN A 47 3.86 -15.55 6.56
CA GLN A 47 2.92 -16.43 5.86
C GLN A 47 1.48 -16.25 6.38
N SER A 48 1.30 -16.21 7.70
CA SER A 48 -0.02 -15.98 8.30
C SER A 48 -0.60 -14.61 7.94
N ILE A 49 0.23 -13.57 7.88
CA ILE A 49 -0.20 -12.22 7.49
C ILE A 49 -0.59 -12.18 6.01
N ASN A 50 0.15 -12.86 5.13
CA ASN A 50 -0.14 -12.93 3.69
C ASN A 50 -1.54 -13.47 3.43
N VAL A 51 -1.98 -14.47 4.21
CA VAL A 51 -3.34 -15.01 4.14
C VAL A 51 -4.36 -14.04 4.76
N ALA A 52 -4.09 -13.53 5.97
CA ALA A 52 -5.06 -12.72 6.72
C ALA A 52 -5.37 -11.36 6.07
N ILE A 53 -4.41 -10.77 5.37
CA ILE A 53 -4.59 -9.44 4.76
C ILE A 53 -5.57 -9.46 3.59
N VAL A 54 -5.74 -10.60 2.90
CA VAL A 54 -6.66 -10.72 1.77
C VAL A 54 -8.08 -10.97 2.28
N ASN A 55 -8.75 -9.88 2.65
CA ASN A 55 -10.15 -9.89 3.07
C ASN A 55 -10.95 -8.78 2.36
N PRO A 56 -12.30 -8.87 2.32
CA PRO A 56 -13.11 -7.91 1.56
C PRO A 56 -12.92 -6.45 1.97
N VAL A 57 -12.68 -6.16 3.25
CA VAL A 57 -12.48 -4.79 3.75
C VAL A 57 -11.16 -4.22 3.25
N PHE A 58 -10.08 -4.99 3.35
CA PHE A 58 -8.79 -4.59 2.79
C PHE A 58 -8.88 -4.39 1.28
N LEU A 59 -9.49 -5.33 0.54
CA LEU A 59 -9.63 -5.23 -0.91
C LEU A 59 -10.43 -4.00 -1.33
N ALA A 60 -11.54 -3.69 -0.64
CA ALA A 60 -12.31 -2.49 -0.90
C ALA A 60 -11.49 -1.21 -0.66
N ALA A 61 -10.76 -1.14 0.46
CA ALA A 61 -9.91 0.01 0.77
C ALA A 61 -8.70 0.13 -0.18
N PHE A 62 -8.14 -0.98 -0.63
CA PHE A 62 -6.94 -1.02 -1.48
C PHE A 62 -7.26 -0.79 -2.96
N LEU A 63 -8.38 -1.29 -3.45
CA LEU A 63 -8.80 -1.11 -4.85
C LEU A 63 -9.63 0.16 -5.05
N GLY A 64 -10.33 0.64 -4.03
CA GLY A 64 -11.18 1.83 -4.11
C GLY A 64 -10.47 3.07 -4.69
N PRO A 65 -9.27 3.45 -4.20
CA PRO A 65 -8.54 4.60 -4.73
C PRO A 65 -8.15 4.48 -6.21
N LEU A 66 -8.01 3.25 -6.76
CA LEU A 66 -7.73 3.05 -8.19
C LEU A 66 -8.87 3.58 -9.08
N VAL A 67 -10.09 3.62 -8.55
CA VAL A 67 -11.28 4.10 -9.27
C VAL A 67 -11.59 5.54 -8.86
N LEU A 68 -11.54 5.83 -7.55
CA LEU A 68 -12.00 7.10 -7.01
C LEU A 68 -11.03 8.26 -7.25
N LEU A 69 -9.72 8.03 -7.26
CA LEU A 69 -8.76 9.11 -7.55
C LEU A 69 -8.89 9.60 -9.01
N PRO A 70 -8.95 8.73 -10.03
CA PRO A 70 -9.23 9.17 -11.40
C PRO A 70 -10.60 9.82 -11.56
N LEU A 71 -11.63 9.30 -10.88
CA LEU A 71 -12.96 9.92 -10.93
C LEU A 71 -12.95 11.33 -10.33
N ALA A 72 -12.30 11.52 -9.18
CA ALA A 72 -12.13 12.85 -8.57
C ALA A 72 -11.38 13.80 -9.51
N LEU A 73 -10.30 13.33 -10.17
CA LEU A 73 -9.57 14.11 -11.16
C LEU A 73 -10.48 14.55 -12.32
N ILE A 74 -11.25 13.62 -12.91
CA ILE A 74 -12.15 13.93 -14.04
C ILE A 74 -13.21 14.95 -13.65
N LEU A 75 -13.81 14.81 -12.46
CA LEU A 75 -14.83 15.73 -11.97
C LEU A 75 -14.26 17.14 -11.71
N ARG A 76 -12.99 17.25 -11.29
CA ARG A 76 -12.32 18.53 -11.02
C ARG A 76 -11.73 19.21 -12.27
N LEU A 77 -11.65 18.50 -13.40
CA LEU A 77 -11.15 19.05 -14.67
C LEU A 77 -12.26 19.62 -15.57
N GLN A 78 -13.52 19.68 -15.11
CA GLN A 78 -14.64 20.16 -15.92
C GLN A 78 -14.47 21.62 -16.41
N ASP A 79 -13.84 22.47 -15.59
CA ASP A 79 -13.55 23.87 -15.93
C ASP A 79 -12.17 24.06 -16.58
N GLY A 80 -11.48 22.97 -16.92
CA GLY A 80 -10.15 22.97 -17.53
C GLY A 80 -9.02 22.59 -16.56
N TRP A 81 -7.78 22.71 -17.03
CA TRP A 81 -6.60 22.32 -16.26
C TRP A 81 -6.27 23.35 -15.17
N SER A 82 -5.99 22.87 -13.97
CA SER A 82 -5.67 23.68 -12.80
C SER A 82 -4.52 23.05 -11.99
N ALA A 83 -3.98 23.82 -11.04
CA ALA A 83 -3.00 23.30 -10.09
C ALA A 83 -3.58 22.14 -9.24
N GLU A 84 -4.86 22.21 -8.88
CA GLU A 84 -5.61 21.12 -8.23
C GLU A 84 -5.60 19.85 -9.11
N GLY A 85 -5.92 19.98 -10.40
CA GLY A 85 -5.88 18.87 -11.36
C GLY A 85 -4.49 18.23 -11.45
N GLY A 86 -3.42 19.05 -11.44
CA GLY A 86 -2.04 18.55 -11.40
C GLY A 86 -1.73 17.73 -10.15
N LEU A 87 -2.21 18.15 -8.97
CA LEU A 87 -2.03 17.41 -7.72
C LEU A 87 -2.83 16.10 -7.71
N LEU A 88 -4.06 16.10 -8.21
CA LEU A 88 -4.86 14.89 -8.32
C LEU A 88 -4.28 13.88 -9.33
N LEU A 89 -3.71 14.37 -10.44
CA LEU A 89 -2.96 13.51 -11.37
C LEU A 89 -1.73 12.89 -10.68
N ALA A 90 -0.98 13.69 -9.92
CA ALA A 90 0.15 13.18 -9.13
C ALA A 90 -0.31 12.14 -8.09
N ALA A 91 -1.43 12.38 -7.40
CA ALA A 91 -2.01 11.43 -6.45
C ALA A 91 -2.37 10.09 -7.13
N CYS A 92 -2.98 10.13 -8.31
CA CYS A 92 -3.28 8.96 -9.13
C CYS A 92 -2.00 8.19 -9.48
N ALA A 93 -1.00 8.87 -10.05
CA ALA A 93 0.25 8.25 -10.47
C ALA A 93 1.00 7.60 -9.30
N LEU A 94 1.10 8.31 -8.16
CA LEU A 94 1.73 7.82 -6.95
C LEU A 94 1.04 6.58 -6.40
N TYR A 95 -0.30 6.57 -6.36
CA TYR A 95 -1.04 5.42 -5.85
C TYR A 95 -0.97 4.23 -6.82
N VAL A 96 -1.24 4.45 -8.11
CA VAL A 96 -1.28 3.39 -9.12
C VAL A 96 0.10 2.76 -9.33
N VAL A 97 1.14 3.58 -9.52
CA VAL A 97 2.48 3.06 -9.81
C VAL A 97 3.19 2.67 -8.52
N GLY A 98 3.24 3.58 -7.55
CA GLY A 98 4.05 3.40 -6.35
C GLY A 98 3.37 2.59 -5.24
N GLY A 99 2.06 2.67 -5.10
CA GLY A 99 1.30 1.87 -4.12
C GLY A 99 0.91 0.50 -4.66
N PHE A 100 0.05 0.50 -5.67
CA PHE A 100 -0.53 -0.71 -6.26
C PHE A 100 0.48 -1.47 -7.12
N GLY A 101 1.17 -0.77 -8.04
CA GLY A 101 2.15 -1.37 -8.95
C GLY A 101 3.30 -2.05 -8.22
N VAL A 102 3.88 -1.42 -7.19
CA VAL A 102 4.89 -2.04 -6.33
C VAL A 102 4.34 -3.25 -5.57
N THR A 103 3.09 -3.17 -5.10
CA THR A 103 2.47 -4.29 -4.38
C THR A 103 2.32 -5.52 -5.28
N VAL A 104 1.80 -5.34 -6.50
CA VAL A 104 1.59 -6.44 -7.47
C VAL A 104 2.91 -6.92 -8.08
N GLY A 105 3.81 -5.99 -8.41
CA GLY A 105 5.05 -6.29 -9.12
C GLY A 105 6.21 -6.77 -8.23
N ALA A 106 6.16 -6.52 -6.92
CA ALA A 106 7.27 -6.85 -6.02
C ALA A 106 6.82 -7.57 -4.74
N ASN A 107 5.93 -6.97 -3.94
CA ASN A 107 5.56 -7.55 -2.63
C ASN A 107 4.80 -8.88 -2.77
N ILE A 108 3.79 -8.96 -3.65
CA ILE A 108 3.03 -10.19 -3.88
C ILE A 108 3.92 -11.32 -4.41
N PRO A 109 4.81 -11.11 -5.41
CA PRO A 109 5.75 -12.14 -5.84
C PRO A 109 6.66 -12.66 -4.72
N LEU A 110 7.16 -11.77 -3.84
CA LEU A 110 7.95 -12.18 -2.68
C LEU A 110 7.12 -12.99 -1.67
N ASN A 111 5.87 -12.57 -1.42
CA ASN A 111 4.93 -13.28 -0.57
C ASN A 111 4.65 -14.69 -1.10
N ASN A 112 4.28 -14.81 -2.38
CA ASN A 112 3.99 -16.11 -2.99
C ASN A 112 5.20 -17.05 -2.95
N ARG A 113 6.42 -16.52 -3.12
CA ARG A 113 7.65 -17.31 -2.98
C ARG A 113 7.88 -17.78 -1.54
N LEU A 114 7.54 -16.96 -0.55
CA LEU A 114 7.61 -17.34 0.86
C LEU A 114 6.53 -18.37 1.21
N ASP A 115 5.30 -18.19 0.72
CA ASP A 115 4.17 -19.08 1.02
C ASP A 115 4.37 -20.49 0.44
N ALA A 116 5.22 -20.64 -0.58
CA ALA A 116 5.63 -21.92 -1.13
C ALA A 116 6.65 -22.69 -0.28
N VAL A 117 7.20 -22.10 0.79
CA VAL A 117 8.17 -22.74 1.68
C VAL A 117 7.44 -23.50 2.79
N ASP A 118 7.73 -24.80 2.93
CA ASP A 118 7.28 -25.59 4.10
C ASP A 118 8.17 -25.31 5.32
N LEU A 119 7.62 -24.58 6.28
CA LEU A 119 8.29 -24.23 7.54
C LEU A 119 8.01 -25.23 8.67
N HIS A 120 7.23 -26.29 8.45
CA HIS A 120 6.98 -27.31 9.48
C HIS A 120 8.16 -28.26 9.64
N SER A 121 8.83 -28.60 8.52
CA SER A 121 10.01 -29.47 8.49
C SER A 121 11.33 -28.70 8.30
N ALA A 122 11.29 -27.37 8.16
CA ALA A 122 12.49 -26.57 7.93
C ALA A 122 13.43 -26.59 9.14
N THR A 123 14.71 -26.81 8.87
CA THR A 123 15.80 -26.60 9.81
C THR A 123 16.07 -25.10 10.03
N ASP A 124 16.74 -24.75 11.12
CA ASP A 124 17.12 -23.36 11.40
C ASP A 124 18.01 -22.75 10.28
N ALA A 125 18.88 -23.57 9.68
CA ALA A 125 19.74 -23.13 8.58
C ALA A 125 18.95 -22.78 7.31
N GLU A 126 17.94 -23.59 6.97
CA GLU A 126 17.04 -23.33 5.84
C GLU A 126 16.18 -22.09 6.09
N ALA A 127 15.58 -21.97 7.27
CA ALA A 127 14.81 -20.79 7.66
C ALA A 127 15.65 -19.51 7.59
N SER A 128 16.90 -19.56 8.06
CA SER A 128 17.82 -18.41 7.97
C SER A 128 18.13 -18.03 6.53
N SER A 129 18.30 -19.03 5.65
CA SER A 129 18.47 -18.80 4.21
C SER A 129 17.25 -18.11 3.59
N VAL A 130 16.05 -18.57 3.96
CA VAL A 130 14.78 -18.00 3.49
C VAL A 130 14.62 -16.54 3.93
N ARG A 131 14.86 -16.26 5.21
CA ARG A 131 14.74 -14.91 5.76
C ARG A 131 15.67 -13.91 5.07
N ARG A 132 16.91 -14.31 4.75
CA ARG A 132 17.90 -13.42 4.10
C ARG A 132 17.43 -12.86 2.75
N TRP A 133 16.80 -13.68 1.91
CA TRP A 133 16.31 -13.20 0.61
C TRP A 133 14.91 -12.57 0.69
N PHE A 134 14.17 -12.78 1.78
CA PHE A 134 12.82 -12.27 1.93
C PHE A 134 12.76 -10.92 2.68
N GLU A 135 13.26 -10.85 3.92
CA GLU A 135 12.97 -9.73 4.84
C GLU A 135 13.42 -8.37 4.31
N VAL A 136 14.71 -8.24 3.96
CA VAL A 136 15.26 -6.95 3.52
C VAL A 136 14.67 -6.51 2.19
N PRO A 137 14.60 -7.36 1.14
CA PRO A 137 13.94 -6.97 -0.11
C PRO A 137 12.46 -6.61 0.08
N TRP A 138 11.72 -7.40 0.87
CA TRP A 138 10.31 -7.12 1.14
C TRP A 138 10.12 -5.78 1.86
N ALA A 139 10.92 -5.51 2.88
CA ALA A 139 10.87 -4.26 3.64
C ALA A 139 11.23 -3.04 2.78
N ARG A 140 12.15 -3.15 1.83
CA ARG A 140 12.50 -2.07 0.90
C ARG A 140 11.33 -1.71 -0.03
N TRP A 141 10.71 -2.71 -0.65
CA TRP A 141 9.52 -2.49 -1.47
C TRP A 141 8.35 -1.97 -0.64
N HIS A 142 8.21 -2.47 0.59
CA HIS A 142 7.21 -1.98 1.53
C HIS A 142 7.42 -0.50 1.90
N ALA A 143 8.66 -0.07 2.11
CA ALA A 143 8.98 1.33 2.36
C ALA A 143 8.65 2.23 1.16
N LEU A 144 8.94 1.77 -0.06
CA LEU A 144 8.61 2.49 -1.29
C LEU A 144 7.10 2.71 -1.43
N ARG A 145 6.29 1.66 -1.27
CA ARG A 145 4.82 1.81 -1.33
C ARG A 145 4.26 2.65 -0.18
N THR A 146 4.88 2.62 1.00
CA THR A 146 4.52 3.50 2.12
C THR A 146 4.75 4.97 1.74
N ALA A 147 5.92 5.30 1.20
CA ALA A 147 6.24 6.66 0.78
C ALA A 147 5.31 7.14 -0.35
N ALA A 148 5.10 6.32 -1.38
CA ALA A 148 4.24 6.66 -2.51
C ALA A 148 2.79 6.90 -2.09
N THR A 149 2.21 6.02 -1.28
CA THR A 149 0.83 6.20 -0.79
C THR A 149 0.68 7.39 0.16
N THR A 150 1.69 7.64 1.00
CA THR A 150 1.71 8.84 1.88
C THR A 150 1.76 10.13 1.06
N LEU A 151 2.61 10.18 0.02
CA LEU A 151 2.67 11.32 -0.89
C LEU A 151 1.37 11.48 -1.70
N SER A 152 0.72 10.37 -2.09
CA SER A 152 -0.59 10.41 -2.73
C SER A 152 -1.63 11.07 -1.83
N VAL A 153 -1.68 10.72 -0.53
CA VAL A 153 -2.53 11.39 0.45
C VAL A 153 -2.21 12.87 0.57
N ALA A 154 -0.92 13.23 0.68
CA ALA A 154 -0.51 14.63 0.78
C ALA A 154 -1.01 15.43 -0.44
N SER A 155 -0.86 14.89 -1.65
CA SER A 155 -1.36 15.52 -2.88
C SER A 155 -2.89 15.70 -2.86
N VAL A 156 -3.66 14.70 -2.40
CA VAL A 156 -5.12 14.81 -2.26
C VAL A 156 -5.51 15.88 -1.24
N LEU A 157 -4.86 15.92 -0.09
CA LEU A 157 -5.15 16.89 0.96
C LEU A 157 -4.83 18.32 0.50
N VAL A 158 -3.70 18.54 -0.16
CA VAL A 158 -3.36 19.86 -0.71
C VAL A 158 -4.35 20.26 -1.79
N ALA A 159 -4.73 19.34 -2.69
CA ALA A 159 -5.76 19.61 -3.69
C ALA A 159 -7.08 20.04 -3.04
N ALA A 160 -7.55 19.31 -2.03
CA ALA A 160 -8.80 19.61 -1.32
C ALA A 160 -8.79 20.94 -0.56
N LEU A 161 -7.61 21.44 -0.15
CA LEU A 161 -7.46 22.75 0.51
C LEU A 161 -7.41 23.92 -0.49
N MET A 162 -7.24 23.62 -1.78
CA MET A 162 -7.26 24.61 -2.87
C MET A 162 -8.63 24.75 -3.52
N SER A 163 -9.53 23.79 -3.26
CA SER A 163 -10.89 23.68 -3.81
C SER A 163 -11.88 24.66 -3.19
#